data_AF-A0A4S1FUP0-F1
#
_entry.id   AF-A0A4S1FUP0-F1
#
_cell.length_a   1.000
_cell.length_b   1.000
_cell.length_c   1.000
_cell.angle_alpha   90.00
_cell.angle_beta   90.00
_cell.angle_gamma   90.00
#
_symmetry.space_group_name_H-M   'P 1'
#
loop_
_entity.id
_entity.type
_entity.pdbx_description
1 polymer ?
#
loop_
_entity_poly.entity_id
_entity_poly.type
_entity_poly.pdbx_seq_one_letter_code
_entity_poly.pdbx_strand_id
1 'polypeptide(L)'
;NPTSALTGSTLAAIVADEGTRAVARAMMLEAQAIGESLGVRFPIPVDKRIKGAGDVGEHKTSMLQDLERGRPMEIDALVSAVQELGRLTGKPTPTIDSVL
;
A
#
# COMPACT_ATOMS: atom_id res chain seq x y z
N ASN A 1 1.66 3.56 1.96
CA ASN A 1 1.35 4.26 3.23
C ASN A 1 1.42 3.34 4.44
N PRO A 2 0.60 2.27 4.58
CA PRO A 2 0.59 1.47 5.81
C PRO A 2 1.96 0.86 6.16
N THR A 3 2.70 0.32 5.18
CA THR A 3 4.05 -0.20 5.41
C THR A 3 5.01 0.85 6.00
N SER A 4 4.91 2.11 5.56
CA SER A 4 5.75 3.21 6.08
C SER A 4 5.36 3.57 7.52
N ALA A 5 4.07 3.62 7.82
CA ALA A 5 3.59 3.88 9.18
C ALA A 5 3.97 2.75 10.16
N LEU A 6 3.80 1.48 9.76
CA LEU A 6 4.11 0.32 10.61
C LEU A 6 5.61 0.14 10.88
N THR A 7 6.46 0.52 9.93
CA THR A 7 7.93 0.30 10.03
C THR A 7 8.71 1.55 10.44
N GLY A 8 8.11 2.74 10.35
CA GLY A 8 8.83 4.00 10.48
C GLY A 8 9.74 4.35 9.29
N SER A 9 9.70 3.54 8.22
CA SER A 9 10.62 3.64 7.09
C SER A 9 10.18 4.65 6.03
N THR A 10 11.17 5.24 5.34
CA THR A 10 10.98 6.04 4.13
C THR A 10 10.66 5.16 2.92
N LEU A 11 10.21 5.75 1.81
CA LEU A 11 9.95 5.02 0.58
C LEU A 11 11.22 4.31 0.04
N ALA A 12 12.37 4.97 0.07
CA ALA A 12 13.65 4.36 -0.30
C ALA A 12 13.96 3.13 0.56
N ALA A 13 13.84 3.24 1.89
CA ALA A 13 14.11 2.13 2.81
C ALA A 13 13.15 0.94 2.59
N ILE A 14 11.85 1.19 2.40
CA ILE A 14 10.85 0.16 2.10
C ILE A 14 11.16 -0.57 0.78
N VAL A 15 11.62 0.17 -0.23
CA VAL A 15 11.93 -0.43 -1.53
C VAL A 15 13.27 -1.15 -1.50
N ALA A 16 14.22 -0.75 -0.65
CA ALA A 16 15.52 -1.40 -0.51
C ALA A 16 15.42 -2.76 0.22
N ASP A 17 14.58 -2.86 1.24
CA ASP A 17 14.36 -4.08 2.00
C ASP A 17 13.43 -5.07 1.25
N GLU A 18 13.85 -6.33 1.13
CA GLU A 18 13.14 -7.34 0.36
C GLU A 18 11.76 -7.68 0.96
N GLY A 19 11.68 -7.79 2.29
CA GLY A 19 10.46 -8.19 2.99
C GLY A 19 9.37 -7.14 2.86
N THR A 20 9.68 -5.89 3.18
CA THR A 20 8.74 -4.77 3.09
C THR A 20 8.36 -4.46 1.64
N ARG A 21 9.30 -4.57 0.69
CA ARG A 21 8.98 -4.50 -0.75
C ARG A 21 8.03 -5.60 -1.19
N ALA A 22 8.21 -6.83 -0.72
CA ALA A 22 7.31 -7.96 -1.04
C ALA A 22 5.89 -7.74 -0.49
N VAL A 23 5.77 -7.25 0.76
CA VAL A 23 4.47 -6.89 1.37
C VAL A 23 3.79 -5.78 0.59
N ALA A 24 4.52 -4.70 0.26
CA ALA A 24 3.98 -3.60 -0.55
C ALA A 24 3.49 -4.08 -1.92
N ARG A 25 4.27 -4.94 -2.58
CA ARG A 25 3.91 -5.55 -3.87
C ARG A 25 2.65 -6.40 -3.79
N ALA A 26 2.54 -7.25 -2.78
CA ALA A 26 1.39 -8.13 -2.61
C ALA A 26 0.10 -7.32 -2.39
N MET A 27 0.12 -6.31 -1.51
CA MET A 27 -1.03 -5.40 -1.35
C MET A 27 -1.42 -4.68 -2.65
N MET A 28 -0.43 -4.23 -3.44
CA MET A 28 -0.70 -3.56 -4.71
C MET A 28 -1.34 -4.51 -5.74
N LEU A 29 -0.95 -5.78 -5.76
CA LEU A 29 -1.55 -6.79 -6.63
C LEU A 29 -2.98 -7.16 -6.19
N GLU A 30 -3.24 -7.25 -4.88
CA GLU A 30 -4.59 -7.41 -4.33
C GLU A 30 -5.50 -6.26 -4.77
N ALA A 31 -5.05 -5.01 -4.58
CA ALA A 31 -5.77 -3.82 -5.01
C ALA A 31 -5.97 -3.75 -6.53
N GLN A 32 -4.96 -4.15 -7.32
CA GLN A 32 -5.08 -4.21 -8.78
C GLN A 32 -6.13 -5.23 -9.21
N ALA A 33 -6.12 -6.44 -8.63
CA ALA A 33 -7.09 -7.49 -8.96
C ALA A 33 -8.54 -7.08 -8.64
N ILE A 34 -8.73 -6.33 -7.54
CA ILE A 34 -10.02 -5.71 -7.20
C ILE A 34 -10.41 -4.68 -8.26
N GLY A 35 -9.53 -3.71 -8.53
CA GLY A 35 -9.82 -2.64 -9.49
C GLY A 35 -10.12 -3.16 -10.90
N GLU A 36 -9.37 -4.15 -11.37
CA GLU A 36 -9.60 -4.79 -12.67
C GLU A 36 -10.95 -5.51 -12.74
N SER A 37 -11.38 -6.15 -11.63
CA SER A 37 -12.73 -6.76 -11.56
C SER A 37 -13.86 -5.74 -11.64
N LEU A 38 -13.57 -4.46 -11.31
CA LEU A 38 -14.48 -3.33 -11.43
C LEU A 38 -14.34 -2.57 -12.76
N GLY A 39 -13.54 -3.10 -13.70
CA GLY A 39 -13.31 -2.49 -15.02
C GLY A 39 -12.26 -1.37 -15.05
N VAL A 40 -11.49 -1.17 -13.97
CA VAL A 40 -10.39 -0.21 -13.94
C VAL A 40 -9.17 -0.78 -14.66
N ARG A 41 -8.52 0.03 -15.49
CA ARG A 41 -7.27 -0.32 -16.16
C ARG A 41 -6.08 0.33 -15.47
N PHE A 42 -5.09 -0.46 -15.10
CA PHE A 42 -3.82 0.02 -14.54
C PHE A 42 -2.74 0.06 -15.64
N PRO A 43 -2.44 1.23 -16.24
CA PRO A 43 -1.49 1.32 -17.35
C PRO A 43 -0.03 1.15 -16.92
N ILE A 44 0.25 1.26 -15.62
CA ILE A 44 1.60 1.14 -15.06
C ILE A 44 1.67 -0.15 -14.25
N PRO A 45 2.56 -1.10 -14.60
CA PRO A 45 2.76 -2.31 -13.81
C PRO A 45 3.18 -2.01 -12.37
N VAL A 46 2.78 -2.87 -11.43
CA VAL A 46 3.12 -2.75 -10.00
C VAL A 46 4.62 -2.58 -9.78
N ASP A 47 5.45 -3.39 -10.43
CA ASP A 47 6.91 -3.33 -10.25
C ASP A 47 7.49 -1.98 -10.71
N LYS A 48 6.92 -1.38 -11.76
CA LYS A 48 7.30 -0.03 -12.20
C LYS A 48 6.84 1.04 -11.21
N ARG A 49 5.68 0.89 -10.59
CA ARG A 49 5.20 1.79 -9.51
C ARG A 49 6.08 1.69 -8.27
N ILE A 50 6.49 0.49 -7.86
CA ILE A 50 7.40 0.26 -6.72
C ILE A 50 8.75 0.90 -6.99
N LYS A 51 9.32 0.69 -8.18
CA LYS A 51 10.57 1.38 -8.56
C LYS A 51 10.40 2.90 -8.47
N GLY A 52 9.31 3.44 -9.00
CA GLY A 52 9.01 4.87 -8.93
C GLY A 52 8.92 5.38 -7.50
N ALA A 53 8.38 4.60 -6.55
CA ALA A 53 8.37 4.95 -5.14
C ALA A 53 9.79 5.02 -4.55
N GLY A 54 10.69 4.10 -4.94
CA GLY A 54 12.10 4.14 -4.55
C GLY A 54 12.83 5.37 -5.12
N ASP A 55 12.51 5.76 -6.36
CA ASP A 55 13.08 6.95 -7.01
C ASP A 55 12.66 8.27 -6.32
N VAL A 56 11.56 8.29 -5.54
CA VAL A 56 11.19 9.44 -4.69
C VAL A 56 12.19 9.64 -3.55
N GLY A 57 12.90 8.58 -3.12
CA GLY A 57 13.97 8.66 -2.14
C GLY A 57 13.50 8.62 -0.68
N GLU A 58 14.20 9.37 0.18
CA GLU A 58 14.02 9.42 1.65
C GLU A 58 12.76 10.19 2.07
N HIS A 59 11.63 9.87 1.44
CA HIS A 59 10.35 10.49 1.70
C HIS A 59 9.52 9.66 2.69
N LYS A 60 8.99 10.32 3.73
CA LYS A 60 8.00 9.75 4.66
C LYS A 60 6.60 9.99 4.13
N THR A 61 5.80 8.93 4.01
CA THR A 61 4.40 9.06 3.57
C THR A 61 3.56 9.89 4.55
N SER A 62 2.46 10.49 4.10
CA SER A 62 1.56 11.29 4.95
C SER A 62 1.13 10.53 6.21
N MET A 63 0.73 9.26 6.07
CA MET A 63 0.32 8.40 7.17
C MET A 63 1.42 8.21 8.24
N LEU A 64 2.70 8.08 7.85
CA LEU A 64 3.80 8.03 8.81
C LEU A 64 3.99 9.39 9.51
N GLN A 65 3.85 10.50 8.77
CA GLN A 65 3.92 11.83 9.38
C GLN A 65 2.77 12.08 10.36
N ASP A 66 1.57 11.58 10.07
CA ASP A 66 0.43 11.67 10.99
C ASP A 66 0.67 10.85 12.26
N LEU A 67 1.19 9.62 12.12
CA LEU A 67 1.60 8.79 13.26
C LEU A 67 2.65 9.51 14.14
N GLU A 68 3.72 10.04 13.54
CA GLU A 68 4.79 10.74 14.27
C GLU A 68 4.30 12.01 14.97
N ARG A 69 3.21 12.62 14.47
CA ARG A 69 2.60 13.82 15.03
C ARG A 69 1.42 13.53 15.97
N GLY A 70 1.11 12.27 16.23
CA GLY A 70 -0.05 11.87 17.03
C GLY A 70 -1.39 12.29 16.43
N ARG A 71 -1.47 12.42 15.10
CA ARG A 71 -2.69 12.75 14.37
C ARG A 71 -3.43 11.48 13.96
N PRO A 72 -4.77 11.55 13.80
CA PRO A 72 -5.52 10.47 13.18
C PRO A 72 -4.96 10.13 11.79
N MET A 73 -4.78 8.84 11.52
CA MET A 73 -4.32 8.33 10.23
C MET A 73 -5.50 7.98 9.31
N GLU A 74 -5.30 8.10 8.00
CA GLU A 74 -6.30 7.77 6.96
C GLU A 74 -6.41 6.25 6.69
N ILE A 75 -6.39 5.41 7.75
CA ILE A 75 -6.41 3.94 7.60
C ILE A 75 -7.72 3.50 6.95
N ASP A 76 -8.86 3.99 7.42
CA ASP A 76 -10.16 3.56 6.90
C ASP A 76 -10.37 3.94 5.45
N ALA A 77 -9.98 5.17 5.09
CA ALA A 77 -10.16 5.70 3.75
C ALA A 77 -9.24 5.04 2.70
N LEU A 78 -8.06 4.57 3.10
CA LEU A 78 -7.06 4.04 2.16
C LEU A 78 -6.91 2.52 2.20
N VAL A 79 -7.10 1.88 3.34
CA VAL A 79 -6.78 0.47 3.54
C VAL A 79 -8.07 -0.33 3.79
N SER A 80 -8.88 0.07 4.77
CA SER A 80 -10.16 -0.61 5.06
C SER A 80 -11.11 -0.54 3.86
N ALA A 81 -11.14 0.58 3.13
CA ALA A 81 -11.94 0.72 1.90
C ALA A 81 -11.55 -0.31 0.82
N VAL A 82 -10.25 -0.62 0.67
CA VAL A 82 -9.81 -1.63 -0.31
C VAL A 82 -10.18 -3.04 0.16
N GLN A 83 -10.06 -3.32 1.45
CA GLN A 83 -10.54 -4.58 2.04
C GLN A 83 -12.05 -4.76 1.80
N GLU A 84 -12.85 -3.71 2.01
CA GLU A 84 -14.30 -3.74 1.78
C GLU A 84 -14.63 -4.02 0.30
N LEU A 85 -13.95 -3.35 -0.64
CA LEU A 85 -14.08 -3.65 -2.06
C LEU A 85 -13.67 -5.09 -2.40
N GLY A 86 -12.65 -5.63 -1.72
CA GLY A 86 -12.28 -7.05 -1.82
C GLY A 86 -13.45 -7.97 -1.47
N ARG A 87 -14.12 -7.73 -0.34
CA ARG A 87 -15.32 -8.49 0.07
C ARG A 87 -16.46 -8.34 -0.94
N LEU A 88 -16.75 -7.12 -1.40
CA LEU A 88 -17.82 -6.85 -2.36
C LEU A 88 -17.60 -7.49 -3.74
N THR A 89 -16.34 -7.64 -4.15
CA THR A 89 -15.96 -8.22 -5.45
C THR A 89 -15.59 -9.70 -5.36
N GLY A 90 -15.62 -10.30 -4.17
CA GLY A 90 -15.18 -11.68 -3.94
C GLY A 90 -13.69 -11.90 -4.18
N LYS A 91 -12.86 -10.85 -4.01
CA LYS A 91 -11.40 -10.90 -4.14
C LYS A 91 -10.76 -10.93 -2.76
N PRO A 92 -9.96 -11.97 -2.43
CA PRO A 92 -9.30 -12.03 -1.13
C PRO A 92 -8.20 -10.98 -1.01
N THR A 93 -8.03 -10.44 0.20
CA THR A 93 -7.07 -9.37 0.53
C THR A 93 -6.14 -9.75 1.69
N PRO A 94 -5.55 -10.96 1.73
CA PRO A 94 -4.88 -11.47 2.93
C PRO A 94 -3.69 -10.61 3.39
N THR A 95 -2.99 -9.95 2.47
CA THR A 95 -1.88 -9.06 2.83
C THR A 95 -2.40 -7.77 3.41
N ILE A 96 -3.42 -7.16 2.79
CA ILE A 96 -4.11 -5.98 3.33
C ILE A 96 -4.71 -6.29 4.71
N ASP A 97 -5.30 -7.47 4.90
CA ASP A 97 -5.87 -7.92 6.17
C ASP A 97 -4.81 -8.05 7.27
N SER A 98 -3.57 -8.40 6.90
CA SER A 98 -2.46 -8.56 7.85
C SER A 98 -1.83 -7.24 8.28
N VAL A 99 -2.02 -6.16 7.50
CA VAL A 99 -1.48 -4.82 7.84
C VAL A 99 -2.49 -3.89 8.48
N LEU A 100 -3.78 -4.28 8.51
CA LEU A 100 -4.86 -3.63 9.24
C LEU A 100 -4.85 -4.05 10.71
#